data_AF-A0A9N9PPL7-F1
#
_entry.id   AF-A0A9N9PPL7-F1
#
_cell.length_a   1.000
_cell.length_b   1.000
_cell.length_c   1.000
_cell.angle_alpha   90.00
_cell.angle_beta   90.00
_cell.angle_gamma   90.00
#
_symmetry.space_group_name_H-M   'P 1'
#
loop_
_entity.id
_entity.type
_entity.pdbx_description
1 polymer ?
#
loop_
_entity_poly.entity_id
_entity_poly.type
_entity_poly.pdbx_seq_one_letter_code
_entity_poly.pdbx_strand_id
1 'polypeptide(L)'
;MPLASELALTGRRLTASEALSFHLINKISETPESLMDEVLTLAKKVAGQSPDAIIVTRAGLREAWETASVESATKRVGDRYNAGLFEGENFQIGVEAFVKKQKPVWKPNFDGTRVDGTKSGLFQQDFLRRKGISNFHLEEM
;
A
#
# COMPACT_ATOMS: atom_id res chain seq x y z
N MET A 1 -23.53 -11.16 4.65
CA MET A 1 -22.54 -12.09 4.04
C MET A 1 -23.19 -13.21 3.20
N PRO A 2 -24.25 -12.98 2.40
CA PRO A 2 -24.97 -14.10 1.75
C PRO A 2 -24.13 -14.81 0.67
N LEU A 3 -23.53 -14.07 -0.27
CA LEU A 3 -22.74 -14.66 -1.37
C LEU A 3 -21.50 -15.43 -0.87
N ALA A 4 -20.77 -14.86 0.08
CA ALA A 4 -19.58 -15.50 0.63
C ALA A 4 -19.92 -16.85 1.29
N SER A 5 -21.01 -16.91 2.07
CA SER A 5 -21.49 -18.15 2.68
C SER A 5 -21.96 -19.17 1.63
N GLU A 6 -22.69 -18.74 0.61
CA GLU A 6 -23.13 -19.62 -0.50
C GLU A 6 -21.93 -20.28 -1.19
N LEU A 7 -20.93 -19.49 -1.61
CA LEU A 7 -19.75 -20.01 -2.31
C LEU A 7 -18.93 -20.96 -1.41
N ALA A 8 -18.74 -20.61 -0.14
CA ALA A 8 -17.97 -21.43 0.78
C ALA A 8 -18.65 -22.77 1.12
N LEU A 9 -19.99 -22.79 1.25
CA LEU A 9 -20.73 -23.99 1.64
C LEU A 9 -21.07 -24.91 0.45
N THR A 10 -21.24 -24.34 -0.74
CA THR A 10 -21.60 -25.14 -1.95
C THR A 10 -20.40 -25.52 -2.80
N GLY A 11 -19.28 -24.79 -2.68
CA GLY A 11 -18.12 -24.95 -3.54
C GLY A 11 -18.38 -24.62 -5.01
N ARG A 12 -19.50 -23.96 -5.35
CA ARG A 12 -19.79 -23.63 -6.76
C ARG A 12 -18.74 -22.66 -7.30
N ARG A 13 -18.45 -22.80 -8.59
CA ARG A 13 -17.55 -21.88 -9.30
C ARG A 13 -18.29 -20.60 -9.66
N LEU A 14 -17.62 -19.48 -9.49
CA LEU A 14 -18.11 -18.16 -9.89
C LEU A 14 -17.58 -17.83 -11.28
N THR A 15 -18.44 -17.32 -12.16
CA THR A 15 -18.01 -16.79 -13.45
C THR A 15 -17.33 -15.43 -13.29
N ALA A 16 -16.51 -15.01 -14.28
CA ALA A 16 -15.88 -13.69 -14.25
C ALA A 16 -16.93 -12.55 -14.23
N SER A 17 -18.04 -12.71 -14.97
CA SER A 17 -19.12 -11.71 -15.01
C SER A 17 -19.82 -11.55 -13.66
N GLU A 18 -20.07 -12.64 -12.94
CA GLU A 18 -20.60 -12.58 -11.57
C GLU A 18 -19.58 -11.96 -10.61
N ALA A 19 -18.30 -12.35 -10.71
CA ALA A 19 -17.25 -11.77 -9.87
C ALA A 19 -17.16 -10.24 -10.03
N LEU A 20 -17.35 -9.74 -11.25
CA LEU A 20 -17.39 -8.32 -11.55
C LEU A 20 -18.64 -7.65 -10.95
N SER A 21 -19.84 -8.23 -11.10
CA SER A 21 -21.07 -7.65 -10.57
C SER A 21 -21.08 -7.57 -9.04
N PHE A 22 -20.40 -8.50 -8.37
CA PHE A 22 -20.21 -8.52 -6.93
C PHE A 22 -18.97 -7.73 -6.44
N HIS A 23 -18.24 -7.05 -7.32
CA HIS A 23 -17.03 -6.27 -7.00
C HIS A 23 -15.91 -7.09 -6.34
N LEU A 24 -15.82 -8.39 -6.65
CA LEU A 24 -14.69 -9.24 -6.26
C LEU A 24 -13.48 -9.02 -7.16
N ILE A 25 -13.72 -8.59 -8.41
CA ILE A 25 -12.71 -8.13 -9.35
C ILE A 25 -13.09 -6.74 -9.87
N ASN A 26 -12.09 -5.96 -10.32
CA ASN A 26 -12.31 -4.60 -10.80
C ASN A 26 -12.55 -4.50 -12.31
N LYS A 27 -12.06 -5.47 -13.09
CA LYS A 27 -12.12 -5.45 -14.56
C LYS A 27 -12.02 -6.88 -15.11
N ILE A 28 -12.70 -7.12 -16.23
CA ILE A 28 -12.50 -8.28 -17.11
C ILE A 28 -11.73 -7.78 -18.33
N SER A 29 -10.67 -8.48 -18.75
CA SER A 29 -9.92 -8.12 -19.95
C SER A 29 -10.80 -8.24 -21.20
N GLU A 30 -10.51 -7.43 -22.21
CA GLU A 30 -11.29 -7.43 -23.46
C GLU A 30 -11.21 -8.78 -24.18
N THR A 31 -10.02 -9.38 -24.17
CA THR A 31 -9.73 -10.70 -24.70
C THR A 31 -8.78 -11.46 -23.76
N PRO A 32 -8.65 -12.79 -23.88
CA PRO A 32 -7.60 -13.53 -23.19
C PRO A 32 -6.19 -13.04 -23.55
N GLU A 33 -5.97 -12.66 -24.81
CA GLU A 33 -4.67 -12.22 -25.33
C GLU A 33 -4.27 -10.83 -24.82
N SER A 34 -5.23 -9.92 -24.62
CA SER A 34 -4.97 -8.56 -24.10
C SER A 34 -4.71 -8.50 -22.60
N LEU A 35 -4.95 -9.59 -21.86
CA LEU A 35 -4.87 -9.64 -20.40
C LEU A 35 -3.56 -9.06 -19.86
N MET A 36 -2.42 -9.51 -20.40
CA MET A 36 -1.11 -9.11 -19.89
C MET A 36 -0.82 -7.62 -20.13
N ASP A 37 -1.21 -7.09 -21.29
CA ASP A 37 -0.99 -5.69 -21.62
C ASP A 37 -1.84 -4.76 -20.73
N GLU A 38 -3.08 -5.16 -20.45
CA GLU A 38 -3.97 -4.42 -19.55
C GLU A 38 -3.47 -4.45 -18.11
N VAL A 39 -3.00 -5.61 -17.62
CA VAL A 39 -2.41 -5.77 -16.30
C VAL A 39 -1.16 -4.92 -16.16
N LEU A 40 -0.25 -4.97 -17.13
CA LEU A 40 0.99 -4.17 -17.11
C LEU A 40 0.69 -2.68 -17.19
N THR A 41 -0.33 -2.27 -17.95
CA THR A 41 -0.78 -0.87 -18.00
C THR A 41 -1.25 -0.40 -16.63
N LEU A 42 -2.06 -1.19 -15.92
CA LEU A 42 -2.49 -0.86 -14.56
C LEU A 42 -1.31 -0.87 -13.57
N ALA A 43 -0.45 -1.87 -13.63
CA ALA A 43 0.73 -1.99 -12.78
C ALA A 43 1.68 -0.79 -12.94
N LYS A 44 1.91 -0.33 -14.17
CA LYS A 44 2.70 0.89 -14.45
C LYS A 44 2.09 2.14 -13.82
N LYS A 45 0.76 2.27 -13.79
CA LYS A 45 0.10 3.41 -13.12
C LYS A 45 0.34 3.41 -11.61
N VAL A 46 0.28 2.23 -10.98
CA VAL A 46 0.55 2.06 -9.55
C VAL A 46 2.04 2.27 -9.25
N ALA A 47 2.93 1.66 -10.03
CA ALA A 47 4.38 1.80 -9.87
C ALA A 47 4.89 3.21 -10.18
N GLY A 48 4.13 4.01 -10.92
CA GLY A 48 4.41 5.42 -11.17
C GLY A 48 4.09 6.35 -9.99
N GLN A 49 3.49 5.85 -8.91
CA GLN A 49 3.24 6.62 -7.69
C GLN A 49 4.44 6.55 -6.72
N SER A 50 4.49 7.50 -5.78
CA SER A 50 5.47 7.43 -4.69
C SER A 50 5.28 6.12 -3.89
N PRO A 51 6.34 5.32 -3.71
CA PRO A 51 6.24 4.08 -2.94
C PRO A 51 5.84 4.34 -1.47
N ASP A 52 6.26 5.47 -0.89
CA ASP A 52 5.84 5.87 0.46
C ASP A 52 4.34 6.15 0.53
N ALA A 53 3.83 6.92 -0.43
CA ALA A 53 2.40 7.24 -0.52
C ALA A 53 1.56 5.97 -0.67
N ILE A 54 1.95 5.02 -1.53
CA ILE A 54 1.25 3.74 -1.69
C ILE A 54 1.17 2.95 -0.38
N ILE A 55 2.24 2.93 0.40
CA ILE A 55 2.27 2.24 1.70
C ILE A 55 1.30 2.90 2.68
N VAL A 56 1.37 4.22 2.84
CA VAL A 56 0.53 4.97 3.78
C VAL A 56 -0.94 4.92 3.37
N THR A 57 -1.25 5.12 2.08
CA THR A 57 -2.62 5.00 1.56
C THR A 57 -3.20 3.62 1.83
N ARG A 58 -2.44 2.54 1.56
CA ARG A 58 -2.91 1.17 1.83
C ARG A 58 -3.10 0.91 3.32
N ALA A 59 -2.25 1.47 4.18
CA ALA A 59 -2.44 1.39 5.63
C ALA A 59 -3.72 2.11 6.06
N GLY A 60 -3.98 3.29 5.52
CA GLY A 60 -5.20 4.06 5.79
C GLY A 60 -6.48 3.35 5.36
N LEU A 61 -6.50 2.76 4.16
CA LEU A 61 -7.64 1.98 3.68
C LEU A 61 -7.96 0.78 4.59
N ARG A 62 -6.92 0.11 5.12
CA ARG A 62 -7.10 -0.99 6.08
C ARG A 62 -7.59 -0.49 7.42
N GLU A 63 -7.02 0.58 7.94
CA GLU A 63 -7.45 1.16 9.21
C GLU A 63 -8.91 1.62 9.17
N ALA A 64 -9.35 2.19 8.05
CA ALA A 64 -10.74 2.58 7.84
C ALA A 64 -11.71 1.38 7.83
N TRP A 65 -11.23 0.19 7.49
CA TRP A 65 -12.03 -1.03 7.54
C TRP A 65 -12.13 -1.61 8.96
N GLU A 66 -11.06 -1.50 9.74
CA GLU A 66 -10.97 -2.05 11.10
C GLU A 66 -11.57 -1.12 12.16
N THR A 67 -11.50 0.20 11.94
CA THR A 67 -11.93 1.21 12.91
C THR A 67 -13.24 1.85 12.48
N ALA A 68 -14.28 1.70 13.30
CA ALA A 68 -15.62 2.22 13.02
C ALA A 68 -15.68 3.77 12.88
N SER A 69 -14.83 4.49 13.61
CA SER A 69 -14.75 5.96 13.50
C SER A 69 -13.72 6.38 12.45
N VAL A 70 -14.18 7.09 11.43
CA VAL A 70 -13.33 7.68 10.38
C VAL A 70 -12.30 8.65 10.97
N GLU A 71 -12.70 9.45 11.97
CA GLU A 71 -11.81 10.38 12.66
C GLU A 71 -10.69 9.62 13.37
N SER A 72 -11.03 8.57 14.13
CA SER A 72 -10.06 7.73 14.83
C SER A 72 -9.12 7.02 13.85
N ALA A 73 -9.64 6.49 12.73
CA ALA A 73 -8.84 5.83 11.71
C ALA A 73 -7.84 6.82 11.08
N THR A 74 -8.32 8.02 10.72
CA THR A 74 -7.49 9.09 10.14
C THR A 74 -6.41 9.53 11.13
N LYS A 75 -6.78 9.76 12.40
CA LYS A 75 -5.83 10.15 13.45
C LYS A 75 -4.74 9.09 13.63
N ARG A 76 -5.10 7.81 13.74
CA ARG A 76 -4.14 6.71 13.93
C ARG A 76 -3.13 6.61 12.78
N VAL A 77 -3.61 6.74 11.55
CA VAL A 77 -2.74 6.74 10.36
C VAL A 77 -1.84 7.96 10.35
N GLY A 78 -2.41 9.14 10.64
CA GLY A 78 -1.67 10.40 10.69
C GLY A 78 -0.55 10.38 11.73
N ASP A 79 -0.88 10.01 12.97
CA ASP A 79 0.06 9.91 14.09
C ASP A 79 1.21 8.93 13.77
N ARG A 80 0.93 7.85 13.04
CA ARG A 80 1.91 6.81 12.73
C ARG A 80 2.83 7.17 11.55
N TYR A 81 2.30 7.83 10.52
CA TYR A 81 2.99 7.93 9.24
C TYR A 81 3.32 9.35 8.77
N ASN A 82 2.59 10.39 9.21
CA ASN A 82 2.72 11.71 8.60
C ASN A 82 4.11 12.31 8.72
N ALA A 83 4.74 12.25 9.91
CA ALA A 83 6.07 12.80 10.12
C ALA A 83 7.11 12.18 9.17
N GLY A 84 7.19 10.84 9.14
CA GLY A 84 8.10 10.14 8.24
C GLY A 84 7.78 10.32 6.76
N LEU A 85 6.50 10.47 6.41
CA LEU A 85 6.09 10.75 5.04
C LEU A 85 6.57 12.14 4.58
N PHE A 86 6.39 13.17 5.40
CA PHE A 86 6.77 14.54 5.05
C PHE A 86 8.29 14.78 5.10
N GLU A 87 9.00 14.07 5.97
CA GLU A 87 10.47 14.11 6.06
C GLU A 87 11.15 13.27 4.96
N GLY A 88 10.41 12.38 4.29
CA GLY A 88 10.95 11.47 3.28
C GLY A 88 11.42 12.18 2.00
N GLU A 89 12.49 11.67 1.40
CA GLU A 89 13.07 12.20 0.14
C GLU A 89 12.03 12.26 -0.99
N ASN A 90 11.18 11.24 -1.08
CA ASN A 90 10.11 11.19 -2.08
C ASN A 90 9.07 12.31 -1.90
N PHE A 91 8.87 12.87 -0.69
CA PHE A 91 7.98 14.02 -0.54
C PHE A 91 8.53 15.25 -1.25
N GLN A 92 9.83 15.54 -1.07
CA GLN A 92 10.50 16.65 -1.76
C GLN A 92 10.52 16.44 -3.28
N ILE A 93 10.86 15.22 -3.74
CA ILE A 93 10.80 14.87 -5.16
C ILE A 93 9.40 15.13 -5.73
N GLY A 94 8.36 14.76 -4.99
CA GLY A 94 6.97 14.92 -5.41
C GLY A 94 6.56 16.38 -5.52
N VAL A 95 6.85 17.18 -4.50
CA VAL A 95 6.58 18.63 -4.49
C VAL A 95 7.32 19.33 -5.62
N GLU A 96 8.61 19.04 -5.80
CA GLU A 96 9.40 19.64 -6.87
C GLU A 96 8.90 19.25 -8.26
N ALA A 97 8.60 17.96 -8.47
CA ALA A 97 8.10 17.47 -9.75
C ALA A 97 6.75 18.11 -10.10
N PHE A 98 5.88 18.30 -9.11
CA PHE A 98 4.61 19.01 -9.27
C PHE A 98 4.81 20.47 -9.69
N VAL A 99 5.67 21.22 -8.97
CA VAL A 99 5.98 22.62 -9.29
C VAL A 99 6.58 22.75 -10.69
N LYS A 100 7.50 21.86 -11.06
CA LYS A 100 8.18 21.85 -12.36
C LYS A 100 7.33 21.22 -13.48
N LYS A 101 6.11 20.73 -13.19
CA LYS A 101 5.22 20.00 -14.12
C LYS A 101 5.93 18.86 -14.86
N GLN A 102 6.81 18.17 -14.17
CA GLN A 102 7.59 17.05 -14.71
C GLN A 102 7.25 15.74 -14.01
N LYS A 103 7.67 14.62 -14.61
CA LYS A 103 7.49 13.31 -13.96
C LYS A 103 8.50 13.16 -12.82
N PRO A 104 8.07 12.77 -11.61
CA PRO A 104 8.98 12.47 -10.52
C PRO A 104 9.78 11.19 -10.80
N VAL A 105 11.03 11.17 -10.34
CA VAL A 105 11.87 9.97 -10.32
C VAL A 105 11.93 9.51 -8.87
N TRP A 106 10.99 8.65 -8.49
CA TRP A 106 10.90 8.15 -7.12
C TRP A 106 12.12 7.34 -6.74
N LYS A 107 12.60 7.53 -5.52
CA LYS A 107 13.57 6.63 -4.92
C LYS A 107 12.87 5.38 -4.43
N PRO A 108 13.47 4.20 -4.62
CA PRO A 108 12.94 2.97 -4.07
C PRO A 108 12.88 3.08 -2.54
N ASN A 109 11.79 2.59 -1.96
CA ASN A 109 11.72 2.33 -0.53
C ASN A 109 12.44 1.02 -0.28
N PHE A 110 13.77 1.01 -0.29
CA PHE A 110 14.49 -0.21 0.03
C PHE A 110 14.92 -0.23 1.50
N ASP A 111 14.45 -1.31 2.12
CA ASP A 111 14.90 -2.00 3.35
C ASP A 111 14.83 -1.34 4.72
N GLY A 112 14.53 -0.05 4.83
CA GLY A 112 14.50 0.60 6.13
C GLY A 112 15.89 0.93 6.67
N THR A 113 16.90 1.09 5.82
CA THR A 113 18.13 1.85 6.10
C THR A 113 18.19 3.15 5.29
N ARG A 114 18.64 4.22 5.96
CA ARG A 114 18.93 5.54 5.41
C ARG A 114 20.17 5.47 4.52
N VAL A 115 20.36 6.50 3.69
CA VAL A 115 21.51 6.68 2.78
C VAL A 115 22.87 6.71 3.50
N ASP A 116 22.87 6.92 4.83
CA ASP A 116 24.03 6.90 5.73
C ASP A 116 24.23 5.55 6.46
N GLY A 117 23.40 4.54 6.18
CA GLY A 117 23.43 3.22 6.82
C GLY A 117 22.58 3.10 8.09
N THR A 118 21.89 4.15 8.55
CA THR A 118 21.09 4.08 9.79
C THR A 118 19.65 3.61 9.54
N LYS A 119 19.14 2.67 10.35
CA LYS A 119 17.78 2.14 10.16
C LYS A 119 16.70 3.19 10.44
N SER A 120 15.72 3.36 9.56
CA SER A 120 14.55 4.20 9.85
C SER A 120 13.72 3.50 10.94
N GLY A 121 13.81 4.02 12.17
CA GLY A 121 13.33 3.34 13.37
C GLY A 121 11.86 2.93 13.36
N LEU A 122 11.03 3.54 12.51
CA LEU A 122 9.58 3.29 12.46
C LEU A 122 9.23 1.98 11.72
N PHE A 123 9.90 1.66 10.62
CA PHE A 123 9.58 0.45 9.83
C PHE A 123 10.23 -0.82 10.39
N GLN A 124 11.44 -0.70 10.95
CA GLN A 124 12.11 -1.82 11.62
C GLN A 124 11.29 -2.29 12.83
N GLN A 125 10.78 -1.37 13.65
CA GLN A 125 9.95 -1.71 14.82
C GLN A 125 8.62 -2.35 14.42
N ASP A 126 7.94 -1.83 13.39
CA ASP A 126 6.69 -2.41 12.90
C ASP A 126 6.88 -3.82 12.29
N PHE A 127 7.98 -4.04 11.56
CA PHE A 127 8.34 -5.37 11.04
C PHE A 127 8.67 -6.35 12.16
N LEU A 128 9.51 -5.96 13.11
CA LEU A 128 9.91 -6.79 14.25
C LEU A 128 8.72 -7.11 15.16
N ARG A 129 7.84 -6.12 15.43
CA ARG A 129 6.60 -6.32 16.19
C ARG A 129 5.65 -7.29 15.49
N ARG A 130 5.49 -7.23 14.16
CA ARG A 130 4.68 -8.20 13.39
C ARG A 130 5.27 -9.61 13.36
N LYS A 131 6.58 -9.74 13.56
CA LYS A 131 7.29 -11.02 13.67
C LYS A 131 7.36 -11.56 15.10
N GLY A 132 6.77 -10.86 16.09
CA GLY A 132 6.82 -11.26 17.49
C GLY A 132 8.21 -11.15 18.12
N ILE A 133 9.13 -10.41 17.49
CA ILE A 133 10.50 -10.23 17.97
C ILE A 133 10.48 -9.02 18.90
N SER A 134 10.40 -9.26 20.21
CA SER A 134 10.10 -8.24 21.21
C SER A 134 11.31 -7.51 21.80
N ASN A 135 12.56 -7.91 21.54
CA ASN A 135 13.73 -7.29 22.18
C ASN A 135 14.93 -7.20 21.22
N PHE A 136 15.10 -6.06 20.54
CA PHE A 136 16.38 -5.67 19.97
C PHE A 136 16.77 -4.35 20.63
N HIS A 137 17.64 -4.39 21.64
CA HIS A 137 18.20 -3.20 22.28
C HIS A 137 19.15 -2.50 21.29
N LEU A 138 18.88 -1.24 20.99
CA LEU A 138 19.75 -0.36 20.21
C LEU A 138 20.81 0.24 21.14
N GLU A 139 21.75 -0.58 21.63
CA GLU A 139 22.87 -0.07 22.45
C GLU A 139 24.26 -0.30 21.85
N GLU A 140 24.38 -0.92 20.69
CA GLU A 140 25.63 -0.89 19.93
C GLU A 140 25.32 -0.78 18.44
N MET A 141 25.49 0.44 17.90
CA MET A 141 25.84 0.88 16.53
C MET A 141 25.41 2.33 16.32
#